data_AF-A0A3B8SW49-F1
#
_entry.id   AF-A0A3B8SW49-F1
#
_cell.length_a   1.000
_cell.length_b   1.000
_cell.length_c   1.000
_cell.angle_alpha   90.00
_cell.angle_beta   90.00
_cell.angle_gamma   90.00
#
_symmetry.space_group_name_H-M   'P 1'
#
loop_
_entity.id
_entity.type
_entity.pdbx_description
1 polymer ?
#
loop_
_entity_poly.entity_id
_entity_poly.type
_entity_poly.pdbx_seq_one_letter_code
_entity_poly.pdbx_strand_id
1 'polypeptide(L)'
;MHALYSQYRNQILFGLMAGLLILVAVIQSPSVALTILNLCLISAIMSLGVNIQWGYAGLFNVGVMGFAALGGLAGVLVSMPPVSEAWQAGGFGILLGLLITVGTVVACLMAWSSIKHLTRYRYWIIAG
;
A
#
# COMPACT_ATOMS: atom_id res chain seq x y z
N MET A 1 33.83 -6.34 8.52
CA MET A 1 33.21 -6.48 7.18
C MET A 1 31.76 -6.00 7.14
N HIS A 2 30.91 -6.30 8.14
CA HIS A 2 29.49 -5.91 8.13
C HIS A 2 29.23 -4.38 8.13
N ALA A 3 30.06 -3.60 8.84
CA ALA A 3 29.90 -2.13 8.92
C ALA A 3 30.21 -1.42 7.57
N LEU A 4 31.26 -1.85 6.86
CA LEU A 4 31.60 -1.32 5.54
C LEU A 4 30.54 -1.69 4.49
N TYR A 5 30.03 -2.93 4.53
CA TYR A 5 28.95 -3.35 3.65
C TYR A 5 27.68 -2.50 3.84
N SER A 6 27.28 -2.21 5.08
CA SER A 6 26.13 -1.34 5.36
C SER A 6 26.32 0.08 4.83
N GLN A 7 27.53 0.61 4.88
CA GLN A 7 27.84 1.98 4.45
C GLN A 7 27.89 2.11 2.91
N TYR A 8 28.43 1.12 2.21
CA TYR A 8 28.62 1.15 0.75
C TYR A 8 27.61 0.28 -0.04
N ARG A 9 26.60 -0.28 0.63
CA ARG A 9 25.63 -1.24 0.06
C ARG A 9 25.05 -0.76 -1.28
N ASN A 10 24.59 0.48 -1.34
CA ASN A 10 23.95 1.00 -2.55
C ASN A 10 24.93 1.08 -3.73
N GLN A 11 26.14 1.58 -3.50
CA GLN A 11 27.17 1.68 -4.54
C GLN A 11 27.58 0.29 -5.06
N ILE A 12 27.68 -0.69 -4.17
CA ILE A 12 27.99 -2.08 -4.54
C ILE A 12 26.86 -2.67 -5.41
N LEU A 13 25.59 -2.47 -5.02
CA LEU A 13 24.44 -2.98 -5.78
C LEU A 13 24.31 -2.35 -7.16
N PHE A 14 24.52 -1.04 -7.30
CA PHE A 14 24.52 -0.36 -8.59
C PHE A 14 25.69 -0.80 -9.48
N GLY A 15 26.90 -0.95 -8.89
CA GLY A 15 28.07 -1.45 -9.61
C GLY A 15 27.89 -2.89 -10.11
N LEU A 16 27.30 -3.76 -9.29
CA LEU A 16 26.96 -5.13 -9.68
C LEU A 16 25.98 -5.13 -10.86
N MET A 17 24.92 -4.33 -10.80
CA MET A 17 23.91 -4.24 -11.87
C MET A 17 24.51 -3.75 -13.19
N ALA A 18 25.39 -2.74 -13.15
CA ALA A 18 26.12 -2.27 -14.32
C ALA A 18 27.01 -3.37 -14.91
N GLY A 19 27.70 -4.13 -14.05
CA GLY A 19 28.49 -5.30 -14.45
C GLY A 19 27.65 -6.39 -15.14
N LEU A 20 26.46 -6.68 -14.62
CA LEU A 20 25.53 -7.63 -15.24
C LEU A 20 25.07 -7.16 -16.62
N LEU A 21 24.79 -5.87 -16.81
CA LEU A 21 24.41 -5.33 -18.12
C LEU A 21 25.55 -5.41 -19.14
N ILE A 22 26.80 -5.14 -18.72
CA ILE A 22 27.98 -5.30 -19.57
C ILE A 22 28.17 -6.78 -19.95
N LEU A 23 27.98 -7.69 -18.99
CA LEU A 23 28.08 -9.13 -19.24
C LEU A 23 27.03 -9.58 -20.28
N VAL A 24 25.79 -9.08 -20.19
CA VAL A 24 24.77 -9.35 -21.22
C VAL A 24 25.15 -8.76 -22.57
N ALA A 25 25.78 -7.58 -22.60
CA ALA A 25 26.24 -6.95 -23.84
C ALA A 25 27.32 -7.78 -24.55
N VAL A 26 28.19 -8.45 -23.79
CA VAL A 26 29.27 -9.30 -24.32
C VAL A 26 28.77 -10.71 -24.67
N ILE A 27 27.91 -11.32 -23.86
CA ILE A 27 27.46 -12.71 -24.06
C ILE A 27 26.32 -12.80 -25.09
N GLN A 28 25.32 -11.92 -25.02
CA GLN A 28 24.17 -11.98 -25.94
C GLN A 28 24.34 -11.03 -27.11
N SER A 29 24.28 -9.72 -26.86
CA SER A 29 24.54 -8.69 -27.85
C SER A 29 24.43 -7.30 -27.22
N PRO A 30 25.10 -6.28 -27.79
CA PRO A 30 24.92 -4.89 -27.37
C PRO A 30 23.47 -4.40 -27.50
N SER A 31 22.76 -4.83 -28.55
CA SER A 31 21.38 -4.40 -28.81
C SER A 31 20.39 -4.89 -27.75
N VAL A 32 20.55 -6.13 -27.27
CA VAL A 32 19.68 -6.68 -26.22
C VAL A 32 19.98 -5.98 -24.87
N ALA A 33 21.25 -5.73 -24.56
CA ALA A 33 21.62 -5.00 -23.35
C ALA A 33 21.04 -3.57 -23.33
N LEU A 34 21.08 -2.85 -24.46
CA LEU A 34 20.47 -1.52 -24.60
C LEU A 34 18.94 -1.57 -24.48
N THR A 35 18.30 -2.61 -25.01
CA THR A 35 16.85 -2.81 -24.88
C THR A 35 16.45 -3.04 -23.42
N ILE A 36 17.18 -3.88 -22.69
CA ILE A 36 16.96 -4.14 -21.27
C ILE A 36 17.16 -2.84 -20.47
N LEU A 37 18.25 -2.11 -20.73
CA LEU A 37 18.51 -0.83 -20.07
C LEU A 37 17.39 0.17 -20.32
N ASN A 38 16.86 0.25 -21.55
CA ASN A 38 15.72 1.09 -21.90
C ASN A 38 14.47 0.72 -21.07
N LEU A 39 14.11 -0.58 -21.03
CA LEU A 39 13.01 -1.07 -20.20
C LEU A 39 13.20 -0.73 -18.71
N CYS A 40 14.42 -0.88 -18.18
CA CYS A 40 14.73 -0.53 -16.80
C CYS A 40 14.52 0.97 -16.52
N LEU A 41 14.94 1.85 -17.43
CA LEU A 41 14.74 3.30 -17.29
C LEU A 41 13.26 3.68 -17.35
N ILE A 42 12.50 3.13 -18.31
CA ILE A 42 11.05 3.36 -18.40
C ILE A 42 10.37 2.90 -17.10
N SER A 43 10.69 1.70 -16.61
CA SER A 43 10.13 1.16 -15.37
C SER A 43 10.51 2.00 -14.14
N ALA A 44 11.75 2.49 -14.05
CA ALA A 44 12.18 3.37 -12.98
C ALA A 44 11.37 4.69 -12.94
N ILE A 45 11.17 5.31 -14.10
CA ILE A 45 10.35 6.53 -14.22
C ILE A 45 8.90 6.23 -13.87
N MET A 46 8.33 5.13 -14.35
CA MET A 46 6.97 4.69 -14.03
C MET A 46 6.80 4.46 -12.52
N SER A 47 7.73 3.76 -11.88
CA SER A 47 7.71 3.52 -10.42
C SER A 47 7.83 4.81 -9.63
N LEU A 48 8.66 5.76 -10.07
CA LEU A 48 8.77 7.08 -9.46
C LEU A 48 7.46 7.87 -9.64
N GLY A 49 6.87 7.86 -10.84
CA GLY A 49 5.58 8.51 -11.13
C GLY A 49 4.44 7.96 -10.27
N VAL A 50 4.33 6.63 -10.14
CA VAL A 50 3.38 5.97 -9.23
C VAL A 50 3.68 6.35 -7.79
N ASN A 51 4.94 6.31 -7.34
CA ASN A 51 5.28 6.72 -5.97
C ASN A 51 4.93 8.18 -5.67
N ILE A 52 5.06 9.10 -6.63
CA ILE A 52 4.63 10.50 -6.46
C ILE A 52 3.10 10.62 -6.44
N GLN A 53 2.40 9.89 -7.32
CA GLN A 53 0.94 9.89 -7.36
C GLN A 53 0.32 9.37 -6.05
N TRP A 54 0.98 8.40 -5.39
CA TRP A 54 0.55 7.79 -4.13
C TRP A 54 1.06 8.53 -2.89
N GLY A 55 2.28 9.09 -2.96
CA GLY A 55 2.94 9.71 -1.81
C GLY A 55 2.64 11.21 -1.63
N TYR A 56 2.41 11.95 -2.71
CA TYR A 56 2.23 13.42 -2.66
C TYR A 56 0.98 13.93 -3.37
N ALA A 57 0.61 13.36 -4.52
CA ALA A 57 -0.52 13.86 -5.30
C ALA A 57 -1.88 13.34 -4.83
N GLY A 58 -1.92 12.34 -3.94
CA GLY A 58 -3.17 11.77 -3.40
C GLY A 58 -4.13 11.20 -4.45
N LEU A 59 -3.63 10.94 -5.67
CA LEU A 59 -4.47 10.66 -6.85
C LEU A 59 -5.10 9.25 -6.78
N PHE A 60 -4.45 8.31 -6.09
CA PHE A 60 -5.02 6.99 -5.81
C PHE A 60 -5.79 7.01 -4.48
N ASN A 61 -7.03 7.51 -4.52
CA ASN A 61 -7.89 7.60 -3.34
C ASN A 61 -8.93 6.46 -3.31
N VAL A 62 -8.48 5.27 -2.93
CA VAL A 62 -9.37 4.09 -2.74
C VAL A 62 -10.44 4.39 -1.69
N GLY A 63 -10.13 5.20 -0.68
CA GLY A 63 -11.08 5.63 0.34
C GLY A 63 -12.23 6.45 -0.22
N VAL A 64 -11.95 7.49 -1.02
CA VAL A 64 -12.96 8.37 -1.61
C VAL A 64 -13.84 7.62 -2.60
N MET A 65 -13.28 6.76 -3.45
CA MET A 65 -14.10 5.90 -4.32
C MET A 65 -14.93 4.89 -3.52
N GLY A 66 -14.38 4.33 -2.43
CA GLY A 66 -15.10 3.45 -1.52
C GLY A 66 -16.28 4.15 -0.83
N PHE A 67 -16.08 5.37 -0.32
CA PHE A 67 -17.15 6.16 0.28
C PHE A 67 -18.17 6.65 -0.75
N ALA A 68 -17.76 6.96 -1.98
CA ALA A 68 -18.67 7.28 -3.07
C ALA A 68 -19.56 6.06 -3.42
N ALA A 69 -18.98 4.86 -3.48
CA ALA A 69 -19.74 3.62 -3.70
C ALA A 69 -20.72 3.33 -2.55
N LEU A 70 -20.29 3.48 -1.29
CA LEU A 70 -21.17 3.34 -0.12
C LEU A 70 -22.29 4.38 -0.11
N GLY A 71 -22.01 5.63 -0.49
CA GLY A 71 -23.02 6.68 -0.63
C GLY A 71 -24.04 6.37 -1.73
N GLY A 72 -23.59 5.85 -2.88
CA GLY A 72 -24.47 5.38 -3.94
C GLY A 72 -25.38 4.24 -3.48
N LEU A 73 -24.82 3.24 -2.78
CA LEU A 73 -25.59 2.14 -2.19
C LEU A 73 -26.61 2.65 -1.17
N ALA A 74 -26.24 3.60 -0.31
CA ALA A 74 -27.16 4.19 0.66
C ALA A 74 -28.35 4.90 -0.01
N GLY A 75 -28.10 5.65 -1.09
CA GLY A 75 -29.16 6.30 -1.87
C GLY A 75 -30.14 5.29 -2.47
N VAL A 76 -29.64 4.19 -3.02
CA VAL A 76 -30.46 3.09 -3.54
C VAL A 76 -31.30 2.45 -2.43
N LEU A 77 -30.68 2.13 -1.28
CA LEU A 77 -31.37 1.48 -0.16
C LEU A 77 -32.46 2.35 0.47
N VAL A 78 -32.26 3.67 0.57
CA VAL A 78 -33.25 4.60 1.14
C VAL A 78 -34.43 4.85 0.18
N SER A 79 -34.18 4.77 -1.13
CA SER A 79 -35.21 5.05 -2.14
C SER A 79 -36.12 3.84 -2.43
N MET A 80 -35.73 2.63 -2.02
CA MET A 80 -36.54 1.43 -2.18
C MET A 80 -37.62 1.32 -1.09
N PRO A 81 -38.81 0.80 -1.42
CA PRO A 81 -39.84 0.57 -0.41
C PRO A 81 -39.34 -0.42 0.67
N PRO A 82 -39.68 -0.20 1.94
CA PRO A 82 -39.20 -1.03 3.03
C PRO A 82 -39.74 -2.46 2.91
N VAL A 83 -38.83 -3.41 2.68
CA VAL A 83 -39.11 -4.86 2.65
C VAL A 83 -38.92 -5.45 4.05
N SER A 84 -40.00 -5.96 4.64
CA SER A 84 -40.03 -6.53 6.00
C SER A 84 -39.13 -7.76 6.16
N GLU A 85 -39.00 -8.58 5.11
CA GLU A 85 -38.11 -9.76 5.09
C GLU A 85 -36.63 -9.38 5.18
N ALA A 86 -36.22 -8.28 4.52
CA ALA A 86 -34.83 -7.81 4.60
C ALA A 86 -34.49 -7.24 5.99
N TRP A 87 -35.45 -6.62 6.65
CA TRP A 87 -35.31 -6.16 8.03
C TRP A 87 -35.17 -7.31 9.03
N GLN A 88 -35.94 -8.39 8.85
CA GLN A 88 -35.80 -9.60 9.68
C GLN A 88 -34.48 -10.32 9.44
N ALA A 89 -34.05 -10.46 8.18
CA ALA A 89 -32.83 -11.18 7.83
C ALA A 89 -31.54 -10.41 8.16
N GLY A 90 -31.54 -9.09 7.97
CA GLY A 90 -30.31 -8.28 8.01
C GLY A 90 -30.27 -7.17 9.06
N GLY A 91 -31.41 -6.72 9.59
CA GLY A 91 -31.48 -5.51 10.43
C GLY A 91 -30.62 -5.59 11.70
N PHE A 92 -30.71 -6.70 12.43
CA PHE A 92 -29.90 -6.91 13.64
C PHE A 92 -28.41 -7.13 13.30
N GLY A 93 -28.12 -7.80 12.19
CA GLY A 93 -26.74 -8.03 11.72
C GLY A 93 -26.02 -6.74 11.33
N ILE A 94 -26.73 -5.79 10.69
CA ILE A 94 -26.19 -4.48 10.34
C ILE A 94 -25.85 -3.67 11.60
N LEU A 95 -26.74 -3.66 12.60
CA LEU A 95 -26.50 -3.00 13.89
C LEU A 95 -25.27 -3.57 14.62
N LEU A 96 -25.17 -4.91 14.70
CA LEU A 96 -24.00 -5.56 15.29
C LEU A 96 -22.71 -5.25 14.52
N GLY A 97 -22.73 -5.29 13.20
CA GLY A 97 -21.56 -4.96 12.37
C GLY A 97 -21.08 -3.52 12.60
N LEU A 98 -22.01 -2.59 12.75
CA LEU A 98 -21.70 -1.19 13.05
C LEU A 98 -21.09 -1.02 14.44
N LEU A 99 -21.64 -1.68 15.45
CA LEU A 99 -21.08 -1.69 16.82
C LEU A 99 -19.67 -2.29 16.87
N ILE A 100 -19.44 -3.42 16.17
CA ILE A 100 -18.12 -4.05 16.10
C ILE A 100 -17.11 -3.11 15.44
N THR A 101 -17.50 -2.44 14.35
CA THR A 101 -16.61 -1.53 13.63
C THR A 101 -16.23 -0.32 14.50
N VAL A 102 -17.21 0.32 15.14
CA VAL A 102 -16.97 1.45 16.07
C VAL A 102 -16.11 1.00 17.25
N GLY A 103 -16.43 -0.16 17.85
CA GLY A 103 -15.65 -0.74 18.94
C GLY A 103 -14.20 -1.02 18.56
N THR A 104 -13.97 -1.54 17.35
CA THR A 104 -12.61 -1.80 16.83
C THR A 104 -11.82 -0.52 16.64
N VAL A 105 -12.43 0.55 16.09
CA VAL A 105 -11.77 1.85 15.95
C VAL A 105 -11.39 2.44 17.30
N VAL A 106 -12.30 2.42 18.28
CA VAL A 106 -12.03 2.89 19.64
C VAL A 106 -10.91 2.07 20.30
N ALA A 107 -10.93 0.74 20.17
CA ALA A 107 -9.89 -0.14 20.68
C ALA A 107 -8.52 0.18 20.07
N CYS A 108 -8.44 0.40 18.75
CA CYS A 108 -7.22 0.83 18.07
C CYS A 108 -6.71 2.18 18.58
N LEU A 109 -7.59 3.17 18.77
CA LEU A 109 -7.21 4.48 19.29
C LEU A 109 -6.71 4.41 20.74
N MET A 110 -7.37 3.61 21.58
CA MET A 110 -6.94 3.38 22.96
C MET A 110 -5.59 2.65 22.99
N ALA A 111 -5.41 1.59 22.21
CA ALA A 111 -4.14 0.89 22.08
C ALA A 111 -3.01 1.83 21.63
N TRP A 112 -3.28 2.69 20.64
CA TRP A 112 -2.32 3.70 20.18
C TRP A 112 -1.95 4.70 21.27
N SER A 113 -2.93 5.15 22.06
CA SER A 113 -2.69 6.08 23.18
C SER A 113 -1.80 5.46 24.28
N SER A 114 -1.96 4.16 24.54
CA SER A 114 -1.16 3.41 25.53
C SER A 114 0.27 3.13 25.07
N ILE A 115 0.50 3.01 23.75
CA ILE A 115 1.82 2.68 23.16
C ILE A 115 2.68 3.94 22.93
N LYS A 116 2.08 5.13 22.97
CA LYS A 116 2.75 6.42 22.68
C LYS A 116 3.99 6.70 23.56
N HIS A 117 4.06 6.13 24.77
CA HIS A 117 5.16 6.34 25.72
C HIS A 117 6.41 5.45 25.49
N LEU A 118 6.34 4.37 24.71
CA LEU A 118 7.48 3.44 24.52
C LEU A 118 8.25 3.73 23.21
N THR A 119 8.88 4.91 23.08
CA THR A 119 9.46 5.40 21.82
C THR A 119 10.51 4.48 21.15
N ARG A 120 11.17 3.59 21.90
CA ARG A 120 12.33 2.79 21.42
C ARG A 120 12.01 1.36 20.94
N TYR A 121 10.89 0.76 21.37
CA TYR A 121 10.49 -0.62 20.99
C TYR A 121 9.30 -0.68 20.00
N ARG A 122 8.79 0.47 19.58
CA ARG A 122 7.62 0.59 18.68
C ARG A 122 7.75 -0.20 17.38
N TYR A 123 8.94 -0.23 16.79
CA TYR A 123 9.16 -0.92 15.52
C TYR A 123 9.17 -2.45 15.67
N TRP A 124 9.49 -2.98 16.86
CA TRP A 124 9.54 -4.42 17.11
C TRP A 124 8.17 -5.04 17.39
N ILE A 125 7.23 -4.27 17.95
CA ILE A 125 5.86 -4.74 18.24
C ILE A 125 4.98 -4.74 16.98
N ILE A 126 5.32 -3.94 15.97
CA ILE A 126 4.56 -3.85 14.71
C ILE A 126 5.10 -4.87 13.67
N ALA A 127 6.36 -5.29 13.80
CA ALA A 127 7.03 -6.21 12.87
C ALA A 127 7.07 -7.67 13.34
N GLY A 128 6.64 -7.96 14.57
CA GLY A 128 6.44 -9.33 15.08
C GLY A 128 4.98 -9.73 14.97
#